data_AF-A0A7T7V2J6-F1
#
_entry.id   AF-A0A7T7V2J6-F1
#
_cell.length_a   1.000
_cell.length_b   1.000
_cell.length_c   1.000
_cell.angle_alpha   90.00
_cell.angle_beta   90.00
_cell.angle_gamma   90.00
#
_symmetry.space_group_name_H-M   'P 1'
#
loop_
_entity.id
_entity.type
_entity.pdbx_description
1 polymer ?
#
loop_
_entity_poly.entity_id
_entity_poly.type
_entity_poly.pdbx_seq_one_letter_code
_entity_poly.pdbx_strand_id
1 'polypeptide(L)'
;MSKSKASFDTAIAQDFSVLGLSGRLPAYMADSRVVYNNSLERIMEQKWITMFQSAYESRVDWRRTGFLVFTTIPSFNTTGNTIPRRLSYPQIEINVNTSSLQNGPGIPVPFESLKTKVWWDQ
;
A
#
# COMPACT_ATOMS: atom_id res chain seq x y z
N MET A 1 -10.51 21.38 17.96
CA MET A 1 -9.71 20.50 17.07
C MET A 1 -10.62 19.46 16.46
N SER A 2 -10.53 19.19 15.16
CA SER A 2 -11.29 18.09 14.53
C SER A 2 -10.81 16.73 15.06
N LYS A 3 -11.72 15.77 15.27
CA LYS A 3 -11.38 14.40 15.72
C LYS A 3 -10.30 13.75 14.82
N SER A 4 -10.36 13.98 13.51
CA SER A 4 -9.41 13.45 12.53
C SER A 4 -7.96 13.88 12.79
N LYS A 5 -7.73 15.19 13.03
CA LYS A 5 -6.41 15.70 13.40
C LYS A 5 -5.87 15.06 14.68
N ALA A 6 -6.71 14.96 15.72
CA ALA A 6 -6.30 14.39 17.00
C ALA A 6 -5.88 12.92 16.85
N SER A 7 -6.61 12.12 16.07
CA SER A 7 -6.26 10.74 15.76
C SER A 7 -4.96 10.63 14.96
N PHE A 8 -4.75 11.51 13.98
CA PHE A 8 -3.52 11.58 13.19
C PHE A 8 -2.30 11.88 14.06
N ASP A 9 -2.37 12.92 14.89
CA ASP A 9 -1.26 13.30 15.77
C ASP A 9 -0.96 12.18 16.78
N THR A 10 -2.01 11.54 17.31
CA THR A 10 -1.88 10.41 18.26
C THR A 10 -1.20 9.21 17.60
N ALA A 11 -1.53 8.87 16.36
CA ALA A 11 -0.92 7.75 15.64
C ALA A 11 0.59 7.94 15.48
N ILE A 12 1.04 9.14 15.08
CA ILE A 12 2.47 9.44 14.92
C ILE A 12 3.18 9.40 16.29
N ALA A 13 2.56 9.94 17.34
CA ALA A 13 3.13 9.90 18.67
C ALA A 13 3.31 8.46 19.19
N GLN A 14 2.35 7.57 18.92
CA GLN A 14 2.45 6.15 19.29
C GLN A 14 3.57 5.44 18.52
N ASP A 15 3.71 5.70 17.22
CA ASP A 15 4.81 5.15 16.41
C ASP A 15 6.18 5.54 16.98
N PHE A 16 6.39 6.84 17.22
CA PHE A 16 7.64 7.33 17.83
C PHE A 16 7.88 6.74 19.22
N SER A 17 6.82 6.50 20.00
CA SER A 17 6.92 5.83 21.30
C SER A 17 7.38 4.38 21.16
N VAL A 18 6.80 3.62 20.22
CA VAL A 18 7.18 2.21 19.97
C VAL A 18 8.62 2.11 19.47
N LEU A 19 9.06 3.06 18.64
CA LEU A 19 10.44 3.11 18.14
C LEU A 19 11.46 3.61 19.18
N GLY A 20 11.02 4.06 20.36
CA GLY A 20 11.90 4.65 21.38
C GLY A 20 12.47 6.01 20.97
N LEU A 21 11.79 6.73 20.07
CA LEU A 21 12.23 8.00 19.48
C LEU A 21 11.43 9.21 19.95
N SER A 22 10.68 9.12 21.06
CA SER A 22 9.79 10.17 21.56
C SER A 22 10.44 11.56 21.66
N GLY A 23 11.75 11.64 21.95
CA GLY A 23 12.50 12.91 21.98
C GLY A 23 12.61 13.62 20.63
N ARG A 24 12.40 12.92 19.51
CA ARG A 24 12.43 13.47 18.14
C ARG A 24 11.05 13.92 17.64
N LEU A 25 9.98 13.54 18.33
CA LEU A 25 8.61 13.83 17.92
C LEU A 25 8.33 15.34 17.73
N PRO A 26 8.76 16.25 18.62
CA PRO A 26 8.43 17.67 18.45
C PRO A 26 9.00 18.27 17.16
N ALA A 27 10.24 17.91 16.80
CA ALA A 27 10.87 18.36 15.58
C ALA A 27 10.19 17.76 14.33
N TYR A 28 9.81 16.49 14.39
CA TYR A 28 9.09 15.82 13.30
C TYR A 28 7.71 16.44 13.05
N MET A 29 6.94 16.68 14.11
CA MET A 29 5.59 17.25 14.03
C MET A 29 5.58 18.75 13.66
N ALA A 30 6.73 19.43 13.73
CA ALA A 30 6.88 20.80 13.28
C ALA A 30 7.13 20.92 11.76
N ASP A 31 7.49 19.83 11.08
CA ASP A 31 7.73 19.85 9.63
C ASP A 31 6.41 20.02 8.87
N SER A 32 6.33 21.03 8.00
CA SER A 32 5.18 21.29 7.12
C SER A 32 4.79 20.10 6.22
N ARG A 33 5.74 19.20 5.95
CA ARG A 33 5.53 17.95 5.21
C ARG A 33 4.90 16.83 6.05
N VAL A 34 4.77 17.03 7.36
CA VAL A 34 4.17 16.07 8.30
C VAL A 34 2.85 16.60 8.85
N VAL A 35 2.76 17.91 9.09
CA VAL A 35 1.57 18.54 9.69
C VAL A 35 0.30 18.14 8.95
N TYR A 36 -0.72 17.78 9.73
CA TYR A 36 -2.06 17.45 9.25
C TYR A 36 -2.64 18.59 8.41
N ASN A 37 -2.98 18.29 7.16
CA ASN A 37 -3.54 19.24 6.19
C ASN A 37 -4.97 18.87 5.75
N ASN A 38 -5.65 18.00 6.49
CA ASN A 38 -6.99 17.51 6.16
C ASN A 38 -7.10 16.77 4.81
N SER A 39 -5.99 16.23 4.28
CA SER A 39 -5.98 15.39 3.07
C SER A 39 -5.85 13.90 3.42
N LEU A 40 -6.45 13.06 2.58
CA LEU A 40 -6.23 11.61 2.65
C LEU A 40 -4.78 11.26 2.32
N GLU A 41 -4.18 11.94 1.33
CA GLU A 41 -2.79 11.77 0.93
C GLU A 41 -1.82 11.88 2.12
N ARG A 42 -1.95 12.94 2.94
CA ARG A 42 -1.11 13.11 4.13
C ARG A 42 -1.27 11.99 5.14
N ILE A 43 -2.50 11.49 5.33
CA ILE A 43 -2.76 10.35 6.22
C ILE A 43 -2.08 9.09 5.68
N MET A 44 -2.23 8.82 4.38
CA MET A 44 -1.64 7.63 3.75
C MET A 44 -0.12 7.69 3.70
N GLU A 45 0.47 8.86 3.49
CA GLU A 45 1.91 9.09 3.58
C GLU A 45 2.47 8.72 4.95
N GLN A 46 1.89 9.27 6.02
CA GLN A 46 2.36 8.98 7.37
C GLN A 46 2.14 7.52 7.75
N LYS A 47 1.00 6.94 7.35
CA LYS A 47 0.75 5.51 7.52
C LYS A 47 1.79 4.66 6.80
N TRP A 48 2.15 5.00 5.56
CA TRP A 48 3.15 4.28 4.78
C TRP A 48 4.52 4.28 5.47
N ILE A 49 4.92 5.42 6.06
CA ILE A 49 6.18 5.55 6.83
C ILE A 49 6.15 4.64 8.06
N THR A 50 5.09 4.72 8.87
CA THR A 50 4.92 3.91 10.08
C THR A 50 4.84 2.41 9.77
N MET A 51 4.27 2.03 8.63
CA MET A 51 4.13 0.63 8.21
C MET A 51 5.38 0.07 7.51
N PHE A 52 6.56 0.66 7.68
CA PHE A 52 7.80 0.16 7.08
C PHE A 52 8.07 -1.33 7.40
N GLN A 53 7.82 -1.75 8.64
CA GLN A 53 7.98 -3.16 9.06
C GLN A 53 6.84 -4.08 8.59
N SER A 54 5.75 -3.51 8.06
CA SER A 54 4.57 -4.23 7.57
C SER A 54 4.28 -3.82 6.11
N ALA A 55 5.30 -3.95 5.26
CA ALA A 55 5.25 -3.52 3.86
C ALA A 55 4.09 -4.12 3.05
N TYR A 56 3.55 -5.27 3.45
CA TYR A 56 2.36 -5.85 2.82
C TYR A 56 1.13 -4.94 2.98
N GLU A 57 0.91 -4.38 4.17
CA GLU A 57 -0.20 -3.46 4.43
C GLU A 57 -0.03 -2.16 3.64
N SER A 58 1.19 -1.61 3.60
CA SER A 58 1.52 -0.47 2.75
C SER A 58 1.19 -0.73 1.27
N ARG A 59 1.46 -1.96 0.78
CA ARG A 59 1.10 -2.37 -0.59
C ARG A 59 -0.41 -2.53 -0.81
N VAL A 60 -1.15 -2.96 0.21
CA VAL A 60 -2.62 -3.05 0.18
C VAL A 60 -3.22 -1.64 0.12
N ASP A 61 -2.78 -0.75 1.00
CA ASP A 61 -3.22 0.64 1.07
C ASP A 61 -2.95 1.42 -0.22
N TRP A 62 -1.77 1.26 -0.81
CA TRP A 62 -1.46 1.87 -2.09
C TRP A 62 -2.40 1.40 -3.20
N ARG A 63 -2.67 0.09 -3.28
CA ARG A 63 -3.64 -0.43 -4.27
C ARG A 63 -5.04 0.13 -4.03
N ARG A 64 -5.46 0.26 -2.77
CA ARG A 64 -6.80 0.74 -2.41
C ARG A 64 -6.99 2.25 -2.63
N THR A 65 -5.94 3.04 -2.42
CA THR A 65 -6.04 4.52 -2.37
C THR A 65 -5.30 5.25 -3.47
N GLY A 66 -4.34 4.61 -4.13
CA GLY A 66 -3.43 5.24 -5.10
C GLY A 66 -2.28 6.04 -4.48
N PHE A 67 -2.23 6.17 -3.15
CA PHE A 67 -1.15 6.88 -2.44
C PHE A 67 -0.14 5.90 -1.83
N LEU A 68 1.17 6.12 -1.89
CA LEU A 68 1.89 7.24 -2.49
C LEU A 68 1.86 7.23 -4.02
N VAL A 69 1.93 8.42 -4.63
CA VAL A 69 2.10 8.55 -6.08
C VAL A 69 3.54 8.18 -6.42
N PHE A 70 3.75 6.94 -6.89
CA PHE A 70 5.04 6.49 -7.36
C PHE A 70 5.34 7.06 -8.75
N THR A 71 6.35 7.94 -8.85
CA THR A 71 6.72 8.63 -10.09
C THR A 71 7.78 7.90 -10.92
N THR A 72 8.47 6.92 -10.32
CA THR A 72 9.61 6.24 -10.96
C THR A 72 9.37 4.75 -10.98
N ILE A 73 9.32 4.17 -12.18
CA ILE A 73 9.26 2.72 -12.39
C ILE A 73 10.56 2.31 -13.08
N PRO A 74 11.32 1.32 -12.55
CA PRO A 74 12.57 0.89 -13.16
C PRO A 74 12.38 0.50 -14.61
N SER A 75 13.26 0.95 -15.51
CA SER A 75 13.19 0.62 -16.94
C SER A 75 13.42 -0.87 -17.23
N PHE A 76 14.14 -1.56 -16.34
CA PHE A 76 14.31 -3.01 -16.38
C PHE A 76 13.15 -3.70 -15.64
N ASN A 77 12.04 -3.92 -16.35
CA ASN A 77 10.90 -4.69 -15.83
C ASN A 77 10.23 -5.52 -16.94
N THR A 78 9.52 -6.58 -16.56
CA THR A 78 8.74 -7.45 -17.45
C THR A 78 7.25 -7.11 -17.46
N THR A 79 6.85 -6.06 -16.74
CA THR A 79 5.45 -5.66 -16.53
C THR A 79 5.04 -4.45 -17.36
N GLY A 80 5.88 -4.01 -18.31
CA GLY A 80 5.59 -2.89 -19.19
C GLY A 80 5.44 -1.57 -18.44
N ASN A 81 6.36 -1.28 -17.52
CA ASN A 81 6.34 -0.09 -16.66
C ASN A 81 5.08 0.00 -15.80
N THR A 82 4.54 -1.14 -15.34
CA THR A 82 3.40 -1.17 -14.42
C THR A 82 3.79 -1.86 -13.12
N ILE A 83 3.50 -1.24 -11.99
CA ILE A 83 3.71 -1.86 -10.67
C ILE A 83 2.72 -3.03 -10.50
N PRO A 84 3.17 -4.25 -10.13
CA PRO A 84 2.29 -5.40 -9.98
C PRO A 84 1.12 -5.17 -9.01
N ARG A 85 -0.10 -5.44 -9.47
CA ARG A 85 -1.37 -5.29 -8.72
C ARG A 85 -1.77 -6.53 -7.92
N ARG A 86 -1.22 -7.70 -8.24
CA ARG A 86 -1.40 -8.97 -7.51
C ARG A 86 -0.21 -9.90 -7.71
N LEU A 87 -0.19 -11.01 -6.98
CA LEU A 87 0.72 -12.12 -7.23
C LEU A 87 0.05 -13.14 -8.17
N SER A 88 0.86 -13.85 -8.95
CA SER A 88 0.42 -14.97 -9.79
C SER A 88 -0.05 -16.15 -8.93
N TYR A 89 -0.99 -16.93 -9.45
CA TYR A 89 -1.24 -18.25 -8.91
C TYR A 89 -0.01 -19.14 -9.15
N PRO A 90 0.26 -20.12 -8.26
CA PRO A 90 1.30 -21.12 -8.49
C PRO A 90 1.06 -21.86 -9.80
N GLN A 91 2.14 -22.18 -10.53
CA GLN A 91 2.04 -22.89 -11.82
C GLN A 91 1.35 -24.25 -11.68
N ILE A 92 1.53 -24.94 -10.55
CA ILE A 92 0.88 -26.22 -10.30
C ILE A 92 -0.65 -26.10 -10.31
N GLU A 93 -1.22 -25.08 -9.66
CA GLU A 93 -2.67 -24.83 -9.65
C GLU A 93 -3.21 -24.57 -11.06
N ILE A 94 -2.43 -23.84 -11.88
CA ILE A 94 -2.78 -23.59 -13.27
C ILE A 94 -2.82 -24.89 -14.07
N ASN A 95 -1.88 -25.81 -13.83
CA ASN A 95 -1.75 -27.05 -14.57
C ASN A 95 -2.76 -28.13 -14.14
N VAL A 96 -3.10 -28.21 -12.85
CA VAL A 96 -3.90 -29.33 -12.30
C VAL A 96 -5.33 -28.94 -11.94
N ASN A 97 -5.63 -27.63 -11.83
CA ASN A 97 -6.90 -27.12 -11.31
C ASN A 97 -7.47 -25.97 -12.18
N THR A 98 -7.19 -25.99 -13.48
CA THR A 98 -7.59 -24.94 -14.42
C THR A 98 -9.09 -24.65 -14.41
N SER A 99 -9.92 -25.69 -14.38
CA SER A 99 -11.38 -25.56 -14.39
C SER A 99 -11.91 -24.78 -13.19
N SER A 100 -11.37 -25.04 -11.99
CA SER A 100 -11.76 -24.31 -10.78
C SER A 100 -11.31 -22.85 -10.79
N LEU A 101 -10.14 -22.56 -11.38
CA LEU A 101 -9.66 -21.17 -11.53
C LEU A 101 -10.55 -20.36 -12.48
N GLN A 102 -11.03 -20.98 -13.55
CA GLN A 102 -11.95 -20.33 -14.51
C GLN A 102 -13.35 -20.16 -13.91
N ASN A 103 -13.87 -21.16 -13.21
CA ASN A 103 -15.24 -21.14 -12.70
C ASN A 103 -15.41 -20.38 -11.38
N GLY A 104 -14.42 -20.41 -10.49
CA GLY A 104 -14.50 -19.80 -9.16
C GLY A 104 -14.17 -18.30 -9.21
N PRO A 105 -12.88 -17.93 -9.26
CA PRO A 105 -12.46 -16.53 -9.31
C PRO A 105 -12.56 -15.90 -10.71
N GLY A 106 -13.05 -16.62 -11.73
CA GLY A 106 -13.25 -16.07 -13.07
C GLY A 106 -11.95 -15.79 -13.83
N ILE A 107 -10.89 -16.54 -13.59
CA ILE A 107 -9.54 -16.22 -14.06
C ILE A 107 -9.29 -16.91 -15.42
N PRO A 108 -9.20 -16.16 -16.54
CA PRO A 108 -8.95 -16.75 -17.85
C PRO A 108 -7.51 -17.26 -17.94
N VAL A 109 -7.30 -18.44 -18.53
CA VAL A 109 -5.96 -19.05 -18.73
C VAL A 109 -5.69 -19.11 -20.24
N PRO A 110 -4.57 -18.54 -20.75
CA PRO A 110 -3.49 -17.89 -20.02
C PRO A 110 -3.88 -16.54 -19.43
N PHE A 111 -3.39 -16.24 -18.22
CA PHE A 111 -3.77 -15.04 -17.45
C PHE A 111 -2.62 -14.04 -17.35
N GLU A 112 -2.87 -12.75 -17.63
CA GLU A 112 -1.95 -11.67 -17.26
C GLU A 112 -2.10 -11.31 -15.77
N SER A 113 -1.52 -12.16 -14.91
CA SER A 113 -1.72 -12.07 -13.46
C SER A 113 -1.25 -10.75 -12.87
N LEU A 114 -0.01 -10.34 -13.11
CA LEU A 114 0.62 -9.25 -12.35
C LEU A 114 -0.05 -7.89 -12.58
N LYS A 115 -0.70 -7.68 -13.72
CA LYS A 115 -1.33 -6.40 -14.08
C LYS A 115 -2.81 -6.32 -13.68
N THR A 116 -3.47 -7.46 -13.50
CA THR A 116 -4.90 -7.51 -13.21
C THR A 116 -5.20 -7.11 -11.76
N LYS A 117 -6.15 -6.18 -11.56
CA LYS A 117 -6.57 -5.74 -10.23
C LYS A 117 -7.34 -6.84 -9.48
N VAL A 118 -7.30 -6.77 -8.15
CA VAL A 118 -8.16 -7.59 -7.28
C VAL A 118 -9.50 -6.88 -7.07
N TRP A 119 -10.52 -7.59 -6.59
CA TRP A 119 -11.90 -7.07 -6.54
C TRP A 119 -12.08 -5.75 -5.76
N TRP A 120 -11.28 -5.52 -4.71
CA TRP A 120 -11.30 -4.29 -3.92
C TRP A 120 -10.36 -3.19 -4.44
N ASP A 121 -9.51 -3.52 -5.41
CA ASP A 121 -8.56 -2.61 -6.04
C ASP A 121 -9.29 -1.93 -7.21
N GLN A 122 -9.90 -0.77 -6.93
CA GLN A 122 -10.73 -0.01 -7.88
C GLN A 122 -9.88 0.82 -8.85
#